data_AF-A0A5A7QDL7-F1
#
_entry.id   AF-A0A5A7QDL7-F1
#
_cell.length_a   1.000
_cell.length_b   1.000
_cell.length_c   1.000
_cell.angle_alpha   90.00
_cell.angle_beta   90.00
_cell.angle_gamma   90.00
#
_symmetry.space_group_name_H-M   'P 1'
#
loop_
_entity.id
_entity.type
_entity.pdbx_description
1 polymer ?
#
loop_
_entity_poly.entity_id
_entity_poly.type
_entity_poly.pdbx_seq_one_letter_code
_entity_poly.pdbx_strand_id
1 'polypeptide(L)'
;MSNPKDFKFTLKAIINKQKTKVLYVEADSDFVDVLLSFLTLPLGTIVRVLNKHYGDEAPIVGSLTTLYNGLINLDNGFFSSEDCKNLLLNPIRSSEVECRRLKINVDDTPPTRYFKCGDINCSFIKFRNVSMYFSGLKCDCGKPLDNKIFMSGVDDSSGGVYIASKASLIITDDLQVLPSVISSAMQIIRNLGMTDTIMDLLKVSLVSREPLTELILDKNPMNHAAMNCVIGVLPVDLIKKQQMEPFNDMKMTVKAIVSANKLLFAEVDASFVDFLFSLLALPLGRVECLLHCDTCLINIDNLYKSIENESAGKYLKNQLEDKPQLLKPKLPFCYCSRNYFISRTDTQCPSLYFHEDIGCLSPLPLVNSSGDYGDWVNVYKFPENQRACSTNTHQKSHFLAWQENYVKRQTMFMVTDDLTATPLSSTSGLSILNSLKIPLSEVEELELVVGLEEALSILKASLTSSHALTDGLITPFLMKQPKQEG
;
A
#
# COMPACT_ATOMS: atom_id res chain seq x y z
N MET A 1 7.37 30.79 -2.60
CA MET A 1 6.69 30.37 -1.35
C MET A 1 5.26 30.86 -1.41
N SER A 2 4.37 30.04 -1.96
CA SER A 2 2.92 30.26 -1.91
C SER A 2 2.42 29.72 -0.57
N ASN A 3 1.66 30.52 0.18
CA ASN A 3 0.94 30.06 1.37
C ASN A 3 0.21 28.75 1.07
N PRO A 4 0.21 27.75 1.97
CA PRO A 4 -0.70 26.62 1.82
C PRO A 4 -2.12 27.19 1.75
N LYS A 5 -2.83 26.91 0.66
CA LYS A 5 -4.26 27.20 0.61
C LYS A 5 -4.90 26.31 1.69
N ASP A 6 -5.43 26.93 2.74
CA ASP A 6 -6.26 26.22 3.71
C ASP A 6 -7.54 25.77 2.99
N PHE A 7 -7.52 24.55 2.47
CA PHE A 7 -8.72 23.92 1.94
C PHE A 7 -9.65 23.63 3.13
N LYS A 8 -10.96 23.81 2.95
CA LYS A 8 -11.97 23.46 3.97
C LYS A 8 -13.07 22.66 3.31
N PHE A 9 -13.39 21.53 3.90
CA PHE A 9 -14.61 20.76 3.68
C PHE A 9 -15.69 21.22 4.66
N THR A 10 -16.93 21.18 4.21
CA THR A 10 -18.09 21.46 5.07
C THR A 10 -18.85 20.16 5.23
N LEU A 11 -18.93 19.65 6.47
CA LEU A 11 -19.68 18.45 6.80
C LEU A 11 -20.93 18.82 7.58
N LYS A 12 -22.05 18.18 7.25
CA LYS A 12 -23.28 18.27 8.06
C LYS A 12 -23.43 16.99 8.85
N ALA A 13 -23.18 17.05 10.15
CA ALA A 13 -23.30 15.91 11.05
C ALA A 13 -24.70 15.81 11.66
N ILE A 14 -25.24 14.60 11.70
CA ILE A 14 -26.45 14.27 12.44
C ILE A 14 -26.07 13.44 13.65
N ILE A 15 -26.41 13.95 14.83
CA ILE A 15 -25.87 13.48 16.10
C ILE A 15 -27.01 13.06 17.02
N ASN A 16 -26.91 11.85 17.58
CA ASN A 16 -27.73 11.44 18.69
C ASN A 16 -27.19 12.08 19.98
N LYS A 17 -27.84 13.16 20.42
CA LYS A 17 -27.43 13.90 21.64
C LYS A 17 -27.48 13.08 22.92
N GLN A 18 -28.42 12.12 23.02
CA GLN A 18 -28.54 11.27 24.22
C GLN A 18 -27.38 10.29 24.34
N LYS A 19 -26.94 9.72 23.20
CA LYS A 19 -25.83 8.77 23.14
C LYS A 19 -24.47 9.42 22.91
N THR A 20 -24.41 10.73 22.66
CA THR A 20 -23.19 11.46 22.25
C THR A 20 -22.46 10.75 21.11
N LYS A 21 -23.23 10.39 20.07
CA LYS A 21 -22.79 9.58 18.94
C LYS A 21 -23.22 10.20 17.62
N VAL A 22 -22.31 10.27 16.65
CA VAL A 22 -22.63 10.64 15.26
C VAL A 22 -23.37 9.48 14.63
N LEU A 23 -24.51 9.75 14.00
CA LEU A 23 -25.25 8.76 13.24
C LEU A 23 -24.69 8.67 11.82
N TYR A 24 -24.53 9.82 11.18
CA TYR A 24 -23.89 9.97 9.90
C TYR A 24 -23.52 11.43 9.64
N VAL A 25 -22.67 11.65 8.64
CA VAL A 25 -22.36 12.95 8.07
C VAL A 25 -22.77 13.00 6.61
N GLU A 26 -23.27 14.15 6.18
CA GLU A 26 -23.43 14.48 4.77
C GLU A 26 -22.18 15.25 4.31
N ALA A 27 -21.54 14.77 3.24
CA ALA A 27 -20.28 15.27 2.72
C ALA A 27 -20.35 15.50 1.19
N ASP A 28 -19.54 16.44 0.70
CA ASP A 28 -19.41 16.70 -0.74
C ASP A 28 -18.51 15.66 -1.43
N SER A 29 -18.53 15.69 -2.77
CA SER A 29 -17.71 14.79 -3.60
C SER A 29 -16.21 14.90 -3.31
N ASP A 30 -15.71 16.10 -2.99
CA ASP A 30 -14.28 16.31 -2.75
C ASP A 30 -13.81 15.60 -1.47
N PHE A 31 -14.60 15.67 -0.39
CA PHE A 31 -14.28 14.98 0.86
C PHE A 31 -14.35 13.47 0.68
N VAL A 32 -15.38 12.98 -0.03
CA VAL A 32 -15.55 11.55 -0.28
C VAL A 32 -14.43 11.01 -1.17
N ASP A 33 -13.96 11.77 -2.16
CA ASP A 33 -12.78 11.43 -2.97
C ASP A 33 -11.54 11.23 -2.09
N VAL A 34 -11.32 12.11 -1.11
CA VAL A 34 -10.21 11.97 -0.14
C VAL A 34 -10.37 10.72 0.71
N LEU A 35 -11.56 10.47 1.24
CA LEU A 35 -11.84 9.27 2.05
C LEU A 35 -11.61 7.98 1.25
N LEU A 36 -12.15 7.89 0.03
CA LEU A 36 -11.97 6.73 -0.84
C LEU A 36 -10.52 6.53 -1.26
N SER A 37 -9.74 7.62 -1.36
CA SER A 37 -8.32 7.52 -1.67
C SER A 37 -7.51 6.79 -0.58
N PHE A 38 -8.05 6.58 0.63
CA PHE A 38 -7.39 5.73 1.62
C PHE A 38 -7.23 4.30 1.13
N LEU A 39 -8.17 3.78 0.33
CA LEU A 39 -8.07 2.44 -0.27
C LEU A 39 -6.91 2.32 -1.27
N THR A 40 -6.38 3.42 -1.80
CA THR A 40 -5.25 3.39 -2.75
C THR A 40 -3.90 3.57 -2.07
N LEU A 41 -3.87 3.91 -0.77
CA LEU A 41 -2.65 4.08 0.01
C LEU A 41 -1.94 2.75 0.29
N PRO A 42 -0.64 2.63 -0.04
CA PRO A 42 0.18 1.53 0.42
C PRO A 42 0.30 1.49 1.94
N LEU A 43 0.37 0.29 2.53
CA LEU A 43 0.53 0.10 3.98
C LEU A 43 1.75 0.84 4.55
N GLY A 44 2.89 0.79 3.85
CA GLY A 44 4.10 1.51 4.27
C GLY A 44 3.95 3.02 4.20
N THR A 45 3.18 3.53 3.23
CA THR A 45 2.87 4.96 3.15
C THR A 45 2.05 5.41 4.35
N ILE A 46 1.05 4.64 4.76
CA ILE A 46 0.20 4.93 5.94
C ILE A 46 1.05 5.06 7.20
N VAL A 47 1.88 4.05 7.50
CA VAL A 47 2.77 4.08 8.67
C VAL A 47 3.70 5.28 8.60
N ARG A 48 4.30 5.54 7.43
CA ARG A 48 5.23 6.66 7.21
C ARG A 48 4.58 8.02 7.45
N VAL A 49 3.41 8.29 6.88
CA VAL A 49 2.75 9.60 7.02
C VAL A 49 2.25 9.85 8.44
N LEU A 50 1.76 8.80 9.12
CA LEU A 50 1.34 8.87 10.51
C LEU A 50 2.54 9.13 11.44
N ASN A 51 3.64 8.39 11.28
CA ASN A 51 4.87 8.60 12.06
C ASN A 51 5.43 10.01 11.85
N LYS A 52 5.43 10.50 10.61
CA LYS A 52 5.91 11.85 10.30
C LYS A 52 5.06 12.95 10.94
N HIS A 53 3.75 12.73 11.03
CA HIS A 53 2.79 13.73 11.54
C HIS A 53 2.71 13.75 13.08
N TYR A 54 2.66 12.59 13.71
CA TYR A 54 2.49 12.47 15.17
C TYR A 54 3.78 12.22 15.96
N GLY A 55 4.89 11.86 15.30
CA GLY A 55 6.14 11.53 15.98
C GLY A 55 5.96 10.37 16.96
N ASP A 56 6.33 10.59 18.22
CA ASP A 56 6.24 9.59 19.30
C ASP A 56 4.79 9.22 19.67
N GLU A 57 3.79 10.03 19.29
CA GLU A 57 2.36 9.79 19.53
C GLU A 57 1.67 9.08 18.36
N ALA A 58 2.44 8.57 17.40
CA ALA A 58 1.91 7.87 16.24
C ALA A 58 1.16 6.59 16.66
N PRO A 59 0.02 6.29 16.02
CA PRO A 59 -0.72 5.07 16.30
C PRO A 59 0.09 3.85 15.90
N ILE A 60 0.08 2.81 16.75
CA ILE A 60 0.65 1.51 16.41
C ILE A 60 -0.36 0.78 15.53
N VAL A 61 -0.01 0.59 14.27
CA VAL A 61 -0.74 -0.26 13.32
C VAL A 61 -0.10 -1.64 13.32
N GLY A 62 -0.55 -2.51 14.24
CA GLY A 62 -0.08 -3.88 14.41
C GLY A 62 1.45 -4.03 14.32
N SER A 63 1.89 -5.11 13.66
CA SER A 63 3.30 -5.38 13.35
C SER A 63 3.79 -4.67 12.08
N LEU A 64 2.93 -3.96 11.35
CA LEU A 64 3.37 -3.12 10.22
C LEU A 64 4.24 -1.96 10.69
N THR A 65 3.96 -1.43 11.89
CA THR A 65 4.75 -0.33 12.47
C THR A 65 6.19 -0.78 12.74
N THR A 66 6.36 -1.94 13.36
CA THR A 66 7.67 -2.55 13.66
C THR A 66 8.37 -3.03 12.39
N LEU A 67 7.64 -3.60 11.42
CA LEU A 67 8.19 -3.95 10.11
C LEU A 67 8.78 -2.73 9.38
N TYR A 68 8.03 -1.61 9.33
CA TYR A 68 8.48 -0.39 8.67
C TYR A 68 9.68 0.24 9.41
N ASN A 69 9.66 0.27 10.74
CA ASN A 69 10.78 0.75 11.54
C ASN A 69 12.03 -0.15 11.39
N GLY A 70 11.84 -1.47 11.31
CA GLY A 70 12.90 -2.43 11.00
C GLY A 70 13.52 -2.17 9.63
N LEU A 71 12.70 -1.88 8.62
CA LEU A 71 13.17 -1.48 7.29
C LEU A 71 14.01 -0.20 7.32
N ILE A 72 13.61 0.82 8.08
CA ILE A 72 14.40 2.06 8.26
C ILE A 72 15.78 1.73 8.83
N ASN A 73 15.80 0.93 9.91
CA ASN A 73 16.99 0.66 10.71
C ASN A 73 17.95 -0.36 10.07
N LEU A 74 17.48 -1.17 9.11
CA LEU A 74 18.31 -2.17 8.45
C LEU A 74 19.36 -1.50 7.54
N ASP A 75 20.63 -1.84 7.71
CA ASP A 75 21.74 -1.21 6.96
C ASP A 75 21.61 -1.37 5.43
N ASN A 76 22.00 -0.34 4.69
CA ASN A 76 21.91 -0.31 3.22
C ASN A 76 22.77 -1.40 2.57
N GLY A 77 23.80 -1.88 3.25
CA GLY A 77 24.65 -2.99 2.85
C GLY A 77 23.92 -4.32 2.72
N PHE A 78 22.71 -4.47 3.26
CA PHE A 78 21.88 -5.68 3.09
C PHE A 78 20.97 -5.64 1.86
N PHE A 79 20.80 -4.47 1.22
CA PHE A 79 19.97 -4.33 0.04
C PHE A 79 20.76 -4.52 -1.24
N SER A 80 20.10 -4.98 -2.29
CA SER A 80 20.72 -5.17 -3.60
C SER A 80 21.08 -3.84 -4.27
N SER A 81 20.35 -2.76 -3.94
CA SER A 81 20.72 -1.38 -4.26
C SER A 81 20.10 -0.39 -3.26
N GLU A 82 20.65 0.83 -3.22
CA GLU A 82 20.07 1.95 -2.46
C GLU A 82 18.63 2.28 -2.92
N ASP A 83 18.38 2.19 -4.24
CA ASP A 83 17.05 2.39 -4.82
C ASP A 83 16.06 1.32 -4.33
N CYS A 84 16.48 0.08 -4.03
CA CYS A 84 15.59 -0.95 -3.48
C CYS A 84 15.05 -0.56 -2.10
N LYS A 85 15.93 -0.11 -1.19
CA LYS A 85 15.51 0.31 0.15
C LYS A 85 14.61 1.54 0.06
N ASN A 86 15.00 2.52 -0.74
CA ASN A 86 14.21 3.75 -0.93
C ASN A 86 12.82 3.48 -1.49
N LEU A 87 12.69 2.51 -2.40
CA LEU A 87 11.40 2.09 -2.97
C LEU A 87 10.47 1.53 -1.89
N LEU A 88 10.99 0.67 -1.01
CA LEU A 88 10.22 0.07 0.08
C LEU A 88 9.88 1.09 1.18
N LEU A 89 10.78 2.04 1.44
CA LEU A 89 10.55 3.13 2.38
C LEU A 89 9.52 4.15 1.88
N ASN A 90 9.40 4.33 0.57
CA ASN A 90 8.47 5.27 -0.06
C ASN A 90 7.60 4.56 -1.10
N PRO A 91 6.67 3.70 -0.66
CA PRO A 91 5.84 2.95 -1.59
C PRO A 91 5.04 3.86 -2.51
N ILE A 92 4.97 3.49 -3.79
CA ILE A 92 4.30 4.28 -4.82
C ILE A 92 2.83 3.89 -4.83
N ARG A 93 1.96 4.89 -4.68
CA ARG A 93 0.52 4.74 -4.75
C ARG A 93 0.06 4.33 -6.15
N SER A 94 -0.92 3.43 -6.22
CA SER A 94 -1.68 3.20 -7.45
C SER A 94 -2.47 4.47 -7.82
N SER A 95 -2.65 4.76 -9.11
CA SER A 95 -3.40 5.95 -9.56
C SER A 95 -2.82 7.28 -9.01
N GLU A 96 -1.48 7.35 -8.94
CA GLU A 96 -0.72 8.52 -8.47
C GLU A 96 -1.18 9.80 -9.17
N VAL A 97 -1.38 9.73 -10.49
CA VAL A 97 -1.77 10.88 -11.34
C VAL A 97 -3.16 11.37 -10.96
N GLU A 98 -4.12 10.47 -10.81
CA GLU A 98 -5.50 10.79 -10.43
C GLU A 98 -5.56 11.39 -9.01
N CYS A 99 -4.80 10.83 -8.06
CA CYS A 99 -4.77 11.27 -6.66
C CYS A 99 -4.14 12.66 -6.48
N ARG A 100 -3.31 13.15 -7.41
CA ARG A 100 -2.80 14.54 -7.37
C ARG A 100 -3.90 15.59 -7.52
N ARG A 101 -5.07 15.21 -8.04
CA ARG A 101 -6.26 16.08 -8.15
C ARG A 101 -7.09 16.11 -6.87
N LEU A 102 -6.75 15.30 -5.86
CA LEU A 102 -7.43 15.36 -4.57
C LEU A 102 -7.23 16.74 -3.95
N LYS A 103 -8.32 17.29 -3.40
CA LYS A 103 -8.29 18.60 -2.73
C LYS A 103 -7.33 18.62 -1.55
N ILE A 104 -7.20 17.49 -0.85
CA ILE A 104 -6.17 17.22 0.16
C ILE A 104 -5.59 15.84 -0.12
N ASN A 105 -4.29 15.76 -0.33
CA ASN A 105 -3.58 14.49 -0.47
C ASN A 105 -2.71 14.26 0.77
N VAL A 106 -2.94 13.16 1.47
CA VAL A 106 -2.11 12.74 2.63
C VAL A 106 -0.80 12.11 2.22
N ASP A 107 -0.69 11.64 0.98
CA ASP A 107 0.52 11.03 0.46
C ASP A 107 1.50 12.09 -0.05
N ASP A 108 2.62 12.19 0.65
CA ASP A 108 3.75 13.06 0.38
C ASP A 108 4.90 12.33 -0.37
N THR A 109 4.63 11.15 -0.93
CA THR A 109 5.61 10.41 -1.74
C THR A 109 6.01 11.24 -2.96
N PRO A 110 7.31 11.41 -3.24
CA PRO A 110 7.76 12.12 -4.43
C PRO A 110 7.24 11.49 -5.73
N PRO A 111 7.09 12.29 -6.80
CA PRO A 111 6.72 11.80 -8.12
C PRO A 111 7.51 10.58 -8.58
N THR A 112 6.84 9.63 -9.24
CA THR A 112 7.51 8.49 -9.87
C THR A 112 8.63 8.97 -10.80
N ARG A 113 9.85 8.49 -10.55
CA ARG A 113 11.04 8.80 -11.36
C ARG A 113 11.13 7.84 -12.54
N TYR A 114 11.54 8.37 -13.69
CA TYR A 114 11.79 7.59 -14.89
C TYR A 114 13.19 7.90 -15.41
N PHE A 115 13.89 6.88 -15.90
CA PHE A 115 15.22 7.04 -16.48
C PHE A 115 15.28 6.37 -17.84
N LYS A 116 16.04 6.94 -18.76
CA LYS A 116 16.27 6.42 -20.11
C LYS A 116 17.74 6.29 -20.42
N CYS A 117 18.04 5.59 -21.50
CA CYS A 117 19.41 5.46 -21.99
C CYS A 117 19.96 6.83 -22.39
N GLY A 118 21.16 7.16 -21.90
CA GLY A 118 21.84 8.40 -22.26
C GLY A 118 22.41 8.45 -23.68
N ASP A 119 22.41 7.32 -24.40
CA ASP A 119 22.86 7.28 -25.79
C ASP A 119 21.77 7.72 -26.76
N ILE A 120 22.02 8.83 -27.45
CA ILE A 120 21.14 9.40 -28.47
C ILE A 120 20.90 8.41 -29.63
N ASN A 121 21.86 7.50 -29.89
CA ASN A 121 21.74 6.47 -30.93
C ASN A 121 20.95 5.23 -30.46
N CYS A 122 20.60 5.14 -29.17
CA CYS A 122 19.79 4.07 -28.63
C CYS A 122 18.29 4.36 -28.90
N SER A 123 17.83 4.01 -30.11
CA SER A 123 16.47 4.29 -30.56
C SER A 123 15.40 3.53 -29.75
N PHE A 124 14.41 4.26 -29.23
CA PHE A 124 13.27 3.75 -28.43
C PHE A 124 12.44 2.65 -29.11
N ILE A 125 12.38 2.68 -30.45
CA ILE A 125 11.49 1.81 -31.24
C ILE A 125 11.94 0.34 -31.21
N LYS A 126 13.22 0.07 -30.89
CA LYS A 126 13.81 -1.28 -31.02
C LYS A 126 14.18 -1.97 -29.69
N PHE A 127 14.25 -1.25 -28.56
CA PHE A 127 14.86 -1.75 -27.32
C PHE A 127 14.07 -1.39 -26.06
N ARG A 128 14.31 -2.14 -24.97
CA ARG A 128 13.94 -1.73 -23.61
C ARG A 128 14.95 -0.70 -23.11
N ASN A 129 14.59 0.57 -23.18
CA ASN A 129 15.50 1.67 -22.87
C ASN A 129 14.96 2.65 -21.82
N VAL A 130 13.94 2.25 -21.06
CA VAL A 130 13.39 3.02 -19.94
C VAL A 130 13.32 2.15 -18.68
N SER A 131 13.71 2.73 -17.56
CA SER A 131 13.49 2.17 -16.22
C SER A 131 12.57 3.08 -15.43
N MET A 132 11.78 2.47 -14.57
CA MET A 132 10.97 3.16 -13.58
C MET A 132 11.66 3.03 -12.24
N TYR A 133 11.81 4.15 -11.53
CA TYR A 133 12.39 4.29 -10.20
C TYR A 133 13.90 4.02 -10.06
N PHE A 134 14.43 3.03 -10.77
CA PHE A 134 15.83 2.59 -10.68
C PHE A 134 16.71 3.28 -11.71
N SER A 135 17.76 3.95 -11.26
CA SER A 135 18.81 4.49 -12.13
C SER A 135 19.93 3.48 -12.33
N GLY A 136 20.72 3.63 -13.40
CA GLY A 136 21.91 2.80 -13.65
C GLY A 136 21.63 1.37 -14.12
N LEU A 137 20.37 0.98 -14.32
CA LEU A 137 20.02 -0.29 -14.95
C LEU A 137 20.65 -0.38 -16.35
N LYS A 138 21.13 -1.57 -16.73
CA LYS A 138 21.75 -1.76 -18.05
C LYS A 138 20.68 -1.79 -19.13
N CYS A 139 20.74 -0.83 -20.05
CA CYS A 139 19.97 -0.86 -21.29
C CYS A 139 20.43 -2.02 -22.18
N ASP A 140 19.58 -2.46 -23.11
CA ASP A 140 19.92 -3.49 -24.12
C ASP A 140 21.16 -3.12 -24.97
N CYS A 141 21.49 -1.82 -25.11
CA CYS A 141 22.72 -1.37 -25.77
C CYS A 141 23.99 -1.47 -24.89
N GLY A 142 23.86 -1.92 -23.64
CA GLY A 142 24.95 -2.07 -22.67
C GLY A 142 25.26 -0.83 -21.83
N LYS A 143 24.71 0.33 -22.16
CA LYS A 143 24.88 1.60 -21.43
C LYS A 143 23.86 1.74 -20.27
N PRO A 144 24.15 2.54 -19.24
CA PRO A 144 23.24 2.74 -18.12
C PRO A 144 22.00 3.55 -18.50
N LEU A 145 20.90 3.30 -17.78
CA LEU A 145 19.68 4.10 -17.76
C LEU A 145 19.77 5.15 -16.63
N ASP A 146 20.33 6.31 -16.93
CA ASP A 146 20.65 7.37 -15.97
C ASP A 146 20.06 8.74 -16.32
N ASN A 147 19.68 8.97 -17.58
CA ASN A 147 19.05 10.20 -18.00
C ASN A 147 17.60 10.28 -17.50
N LYS A 148 17.32 11.25 -16.61
CA LYS A 148 15.99 11.48 -16.03
C LYS A 148 14.98 11.90 -17.12
N ILE A 149 13.78 11.36 -17.01
CA ILE A 149 12.59 11.80 -17.75
C ILE A 149 11.67 12.56 -16.79
N PHE A 150 11.25 13.75 -17.20
CA PHE A 150 10.25 14.55 -16.49
C PHE A 150 8.90 14.42 -17.18
N MET A 151 7.87 14.05 -16.42
CA MET A 151 6.49 14.03 -16.92
C MET A 151 5.88 15.42 -16.75
N SER A 152 5.32 15.98 -17.83
CA SER A 152 4.47 17.18 -17.72
C SER A 152 3.12 16.82 -17.10
N GLY A 153 2.55 17.74 -16.31
CA GLY A 153 1.29 17.53 -15.62
C GLY A 153 0.12 17.33 -16.58
N VAL A 154 -0.85 16.49 -16.21
CA VAL A 154 -2.11 16.32 -16.95
C VAL A 154 -2.99 17.53 -16.72
N ASP A 155 -3.65 18.01 -17.79
CA ASP A 155 -4.60 19.12 -17.74
C ASP A 155 -5.69 18.93 -16.66
N ASP A 156 -6.01 20.06 -16.04
CA ASP A 156 -6.96 20.25 -14.94
C ASP A 156 -8.39 20.00 -15.43
N SER A 157 -8.74 18.74 -15.69
CA SER A 157 -10.10 18.36 -16.02
C SER A 157 -11.00 18.61 -14.81
N SER A 158 -11.97 19.50 -14.96
CA SER A 158 -12.80 20.11 -13.91
C SER A 158 -13.85 19.17 -13.26
N GLY A 159 -13.48 17.94 -12.89
CA GLY A 159 -14.38 16.98 -12.24
C GLY A 159 -13.71 16.21 -11.10
N GLY A 160 -14.52 15.61 -10.23
CA GLY A 160 -14.06 14.78 -9.10
C GLY A 160 -13.15 13.61 -9.53
N VAL A 161 -12.38 13.09 -8.58
CA VAL A 161 -11.37 12.05 -8.76
C VAL A 161 -12.06 10.70 -9.03
N TYR A 162 -12.94 10.27 -8.13
CA TYR A 162 -13.72 9.03 -8.23
C TYR A 162 -15.23 9.31 -8.26
N ILE A 163 -15.68 10.33 -7.53
CA ILE A 163 -17.08 10.69 -7.38
C ILE A 163 -17.50 11.66 -8.47
N ALA A 164 -18.73 11.49 -8.97
CA ALA A 164 -19.34 12.45 -9.88
C ALA A 164 -19.43 13.84 -9.20
N SER A 165 -18.93 14.88 -9.88
CA SER A 165 -18.87 16.23 -9.34
C SER A 165 -20.23 16.71 -8.83
N LYS A 166 -20.24 17.39 -7.67
CA LYS A 166 -21.44 17.95 -6.99
C LYS A 166 -22.37 16.90 -6.37
N ALA A 167 -21.98 15.63 -6.30
CA ALA A 167 -22.69 14.65 -5.49
C ALA A 167 -22.57 15.03 -4.00
N SER A 168 -23.67 14.87 -3.27
CA SER A 168 -23.69 14.88 -1.80
C SER A 168 -23.97 13.46 -1.33
N LEU A 169 -23.15 12.95 -0.42
CA LEU A 169 -23.17 11.56 0.02
C LEU A 169 -23.27 11.49 1.54
N ILE A 170 -23.85 10.40 2.02
CA ILE A 170 -23.94 10.08 3.43
C ILE A 170 -22.76 9.18 3.78
N ILE A 171 -22.07 9.49 4.88
CA ILE A 171 -21.01 8.67 5.45
C ILE A 171 -21.43 8.31 6.88
N THR A 172 -21.58 7.04 7.17
CA THR A 172 -21.90 6.55 8.52
C THR A 172 -20.69 6.65 9.44
N ASP A 173 -20.91 6.53 10.75
CA ASP A 173 -19.84 6.62 11.74
C ASP A 173 -18.73 5.58 11.51
N ASP A 174 -19.08 4.39 11.02
CA ASP A 174 -18.17 3.30 10.63
C ASP A 174 -17.69 3.40 9.17
N LEU A 175 -17.70 4.61 8.60
CA LEU A 175 -17.18 5.00 7.29
C LEU A 175 -17.85 4.35 6.06
N GLN A 176 -19.07 3.83 6.20
CA GLN A 176 -19.82 3.38 5.03
C GLN A 176 -20.35 4.57 4.22
N VAL A 177 -20.12 4.56 2.90
CA VAL A 177 -20.56 5.61 1.96
C VAL A 177 -21.84 5.19 1.25
N LEU A 178 -22.85 6.06 1.31
CA LEU A 178 -24.19 5.82 0.78
C LEU A 178 -24.66 7.02 -0.06
N PRO A 179 -25.49 6.80 -1.10
CA PRO A 179 -26.18 7.89 -1.79
C PRO A 179 -26.99 8.75 -0.80
N SER A 180 -26.96 10.07 -0.92
CA SER A 180 -27.82 10.93 -0.09
C SER A 180 -29.30 10.76 -0.49
N VAL A 181 -30.16 10.47 0.50
CA VAL A 181 -31.62 10.29 0.30
C VAL A 181 -32.46 11.20 1.21
N ILE A 182 -31.87 12.05 2.05
CA ILE A 182 -32.62 12.75 3.10
C ILE A 182 -32.47 14.27 2.98
N SER A 183 -33.59 14.91 2.63
CA SER A 183 -33.81 16.35 2.85
C SER A 183 -34.44 16.54 4.24
N SER A 184 -33.88 17.44 5.05
CA SER A 184 -34.40 17.96 6.34
C SER A 184 -34.39 17.02 7.58
N ALA A 185 -33.29 17.08 8.34
CA ALA A 185 -33.26 16.82 9.79
C ALA A 185 -32.40 17.91 10.49
N MET A 186 -32.50 18.06 11.81
CA MET A 186 -31.68 19.02 12.58
C MET A 186 -30.19 18.68 12.47
N GLN A 187 -29.38 19.56 11.88
CA GLN A 187 -27.98 19.32 11.53
C GLN A 187 -27.04 20.21 12.36
N ILE A 188 -25.86 19.67 12.69
CA ILE A 188 -24.70 20.45 13.14
C ILE A 188 -23.75 20.58 11.95
N ILE A 189 -23.42 21.81 11.55
CA ILE A 189 -22.45 22.06 10.49
C ILE A 189 -21.07 22.19 11.14
N ARG A 190 -20.13 21.32 10.74
CA ARG A 190 -18.73 21.43 11.15
C ARG A 190 -17.85 21.57 9.90
N ASN A 191 -16.96 22.55 9.92
CA ASN A 191 -15.97 22.73 8.87
C ASN A 191 -14.73 21.92 9.26
N LEU A 192 -14.44 20.87 8.49
CA LEU A 192 -13.22 20.05 8.61
C LEU A 192 -12.35 20.32 7.38
N GLY A 193 -11.03 20.30 7.44
CA GLY A 193 -10.25 20.43 6.19
C GLY A 193 -8.83 20.91 6.33
N MET A 194 -8.31 21.02 7.55
CA MET A 194 -6.87 21.06 7.70
C MET A 194 -6.32 19.67 7.37
N THR A 195 -5.10 19.61 6.80
CA THR A 195 -4.39 18.35 6.60
C THR A 195 -4.35 17.53 7.89
N ASP A 196 -4.18 18.20 9.03
CA ASP A 196 -4.23 17.60 10.37
C ASP A 196 -5.54 16.82 10.62
N THR A 197 -6.69 17.37 10.23
CA THR A 197 -7.98 16.68 10.40
C THR A 197 -8.13 15.44 9.52
N ILE A 198 -7.55 15.45 8.32
CA ILE A 198 -7.55 14.26 7.45
C ILE A 198 -6.56 13.21 7.98
N MET A 199 -5.44 13.63 8.56
CA MET A 199 -4.52 12.76 9.28
C MET A 199 -5.17 12.16 10.54
N ASP A 200 -5.96 12.93 11.28
CA ASP A 200 -6.77 12.44 12.40
C ASP A 200 -7.77 11.40 11.91
N LEU A 201 -8.50 11.69 10.83
CA LEU A 201 -9.46 10.76 10.21
C LEU A 201 -8.78 9.46 9.77
N LEU A 202 -7.62 9.53 9.12
CA LEU A 202 -6.83 8.34 8.75
C LEU A 202 -6.44 7.54 9.99
N LYS A 203 -5.91 8.21 11.03
CA LYS A 203 -5.56 7.57 12.30
C LYS A 203 -6.76 6.85 12.91
N VAL A 204 -7.87 7.55 13.17
CA VAL A 204 -9.04 6.95 13.83
C VAL A 204 -9.73 5.88 12.97
N SER A 205 -9.62 5.95 11.63
CA SER A 205 -10.15 4.90 10.74
C SER A 205 -9.49 3.54 10.96
N LEU A 206 -8.23 3.51 11.39
CA LEU A 206 -7.45 2.29 11.60
C LEU A 206 -7.58 1.73 13.02
N VAL A 207 -7.87 2.57 14.02
CA VAL A 207 -7.79 2.18 15.44
C VAL A 207 -9.11 2.30 16.22
N SER A 208 -10.08 3.07 15.73
CA SER A 208 -11.36 3.30 16.40
C SER A 208 -12.50 2.47 15.81
N ARG A 209 -13.56 2.24 16.58
CA ARG A 209 -14.85 1.69 16.08
C ARG A 209 -15.88 2.78 15.73
N GLU A 210 -15.62 4.02 16.13
CA GLU A 210 -16.53 5.16 15.96
C GLU A 210 -15.75 6.40 15.47
N PRO A 211 -15.06 6.31 14.31
CA PRO A 211 -14.10 7.34 13.89
C PRO A 211 -14.72 8.72 13.69
N LEU A 212 -15.95 8.84 13.17
CA LEU A 212 -16.56 10.16 13.00
C LEU A 212 -17.05 10.73 14.32
N THR A 213 -17.54 9.90 15.24
CA THR A 213 -17.90 10.33 16.59
C THR A 213 -16.68 10.88 17.32
N GLU A 214 -15.55 10.19 17.28
CA GLU A 214 -14.31 10.66 17.91
C GLU A 214 -13.80 11.95 17.25
N LEU A 215 -13.73 11.99 15.92
CA LEU A 215 -13.27 13.17 15.18
C LEU A 215 -14.19 14.38 15.39
N ILE A 216 -15.51 14.19 15.39
CA ILE A 216 -16.51 15.28 15.40
C ILE A 216 -16.89 15.73 16.81
N LEU A 217 -16.83 14.85 17.80
CA LEU A 217 -17.17 15.19 19.19
C LEU A 217 -15.96 15.38 20.10
N ASP A 218 -14.73 15.27 19.57
CA ASP A 218 -13.47 15.52 20.27
C ASP A 218 -13.36 14.69 21.57
N LYS A 219 -13.74 13.42 21.47
CA LYS A 219 -13.52 12.46 22.54
C LYS A 219 -12.06 12.04 22.46
N ASN A 220 -11.25 12.53 23.39
CA ASN A 220 -9.83 12.22 23.51
C ASN A 220 -9.58 10.70 23.31
N PRO A 221 -8.83 10.26 22.27
CA PRO A 221 -8.73 8.86 21.83
C PRO A 221 -7.88 7.95 22.76
N MET A 222 -7.79 8.27 24.04
CA MET A 222 -6.77 7.72 24.95
C MET A 222 -7.09 6.34 25.55
N ASN A 223 -8.16 5.67 25.13
CA ASN A 223 -8.49 4.31 25.60
C ASN A 223 -9.09 3.47 24.47
N HIS A 224 -8.36 3.28 23.37
CA HIS A 224 -8.73 2.26 22.41
C HIS A 224 -8.54 0.89 23.06
N ALA A 225 -9.65 0.27 23.48
CA ALA A 225 -9.65 -1.18 23.66
C ALA A 225 -9.21 -1.77 22.32
N ALA A 226 -8.08 -2.49 22.31
CA ALA A 226 -7.54 -3.11 21.10
C ALA A 226 -8.68 -3.78 20.32
N MET A 227 -8.72 -3.57 19.00
CA MET A 227 -9.65 -4.33 18.18
C MET A 227 -9.29 -5.81 18.38
N ASN A 228 -10.12 -6.54 19.13
CA ASN A 228 -9.97 -7.98 19.30
C ASN A 228 -10.16 -8.64 17.92
N CYS A 229 -9.06 -8.85 17.21
CA CYS A 229 -9.02 -9.55 15.94
C CYS A 229 -8.85 -11.03 16.22
N VAL A 230 -9.79 -11.86 15.75
CA VAL A 230 -9.62 -13.31 15.79
C VAL A 230 -8.92 -13.71 14.49
N ILE A 231 -7.67 -14.13 14.61
CA ILE A 231 -6.89 -14.67 13.49
C ILE A 231 -7.22 -16.16 13.42
N GLY A 232 -8.34 -16.46 12.75
CA GLY A 232 -8.76 -17.83 12.44
C GLY A 232 -8.09 -18.36 11.17
N VAL A 233 -8.23 -19.66 10.91
CA VAL A 233 -7.82 -20.27 9.64
C VAL A 233 -8.61 -19.62 8.50
N LEU A 234 -7.91 -18.91 7.61
CA LEU A 234 -8.52 -18.30 6.43
C LEU A 234 -9.06 -19.41 5.51
N PRO A 235 -10.30 -19.31 5.01
CA PRO A 235 -10.86 -20.32 4.12
C PRO A 235 -10.28 -20.15 2.70
N VAL A 236 -9.00 -20.50 2.52
CA VAL A 236 -8.25 -20.23 1.28
C VAL A 236 -8.85 -20.91 0.06
N ASP A 237 -9.56 -22.02 0.22
CA ASP A 237 -10.31 -22.65 -0.86
C ASP A 237 -11.49 -21.80 -1.36
N LEU A 238 -12.12 -21.01 -0.49
CA LEU A 238 -13.13 -20.03 -0.90
C LEU A 238 -12.47 -18.82 -1.57
N ILE A 239 -11.33 -18.36 -1.04
CA ILE A 239 -10.52 -17.29 -1.63
C ILE A 239 -10.10 -17.64 -3.06
N LYS A 240 -9.53 -18.84 -3.27
CA LYS A 240 -9.11 -19.34 -4.59
C LYS A 240 -10.27 -19.60 -5.54
N LYS A 241 -11.47 -19.94 -5.04
CA LYS A 241 -12.66 -20.18 -5.88
C LYS A 241 -13.37 -18.90 -6.30
N GLN A 242 -13.32 -17.86 -5.47
CA GLN A 242 -13.94 -16.56 -5.75
C GLN A 242 -13.00 -15.61 -6.49
N GLN A 243 -11.69 -15.85 -6.43
CA GLN A 243 -10.68 -15.07 -7.14
C GLN A 243 -10.22 -15.78 -8.42
N MET A 244 -10.15 -15.03 -9.52
CA MET A 244 -9.58 -15.47 -10.81
C MET A 244 -8.06 -15.20 -10.90
N GLU A 245 -7.37 -14.95 -9.79
CA GLU A 245 -5.98 -14.46 -9.82
C GLU A 245 -4.93 -15.58 -9.73
N PRO A 246 -3.92 -15.60 -10.62
CA PRO A 246 -2.84 -16.58 -10.55
C PRO A 246 -1.79 -16.16 -9.52
N PHE A 247 -1.94 -16.59 -8.26
CA PHE A 247 -0.86 -16.48 -7.28
C PHE A 247 0.40 -17.20 -7.78
N ASN A 248 1.57 -16.67 -7.41
CA ASN A 248 2.81 -17.41 -7.66
C ASN A 248 2.83 -18.67 -6.78
N ASP A 249 3.32 -19.78 -7.31
CA ASP A 249 3.64 -21.00 -6.54
C ASP A 249 4.84 -20.73 -5.62
N MET A 250 4.61 -19.90 -4.60
CA MET A 250 5.62 -19.49 -3.64
C MET A 250 5.62 -20.46 -2.47
N LYS A 251 6.81 -21.00 -2.18
CA LYS A 251 7.08 -21.79 -0.99
C LYS A 251 8.37 -21.27 -0.38
N MET A 252 8.26 -20.69 0.80
CA MET A 252 9.42 -20.28 1.60
C MET A 252 9.57 -21.20 2.79
N THR A 253 10.80 -21.53 3.16
CA THR A 253 11.08 -22.28 4.37
C THR A 253 11.41 -21.31 5.49
N VAL A 254 10.77 -21.50 6.64
CA VAL A 254 10.96 -20.72 7.86
C VAL A 254 11.34 -21.68 8.97
N LYS A 255 12.49 -21.45 9.61
CA LYS A 255 12.91 -22.18 10.80
C LYS A 255 12.53 -21.37 12.03
N ALA A 256 11.42 -21.72 12.65
CA ALA A 256 10.88 -21.05 13.82
C ALA A 256 11.48 -21.62 15.11
N ILE A 257 12.00 -20.76 15.96
CA ILE A 257 12.46 -21.10 17.31
C ILE A 257 11.35 -20.69 18.29
N VAL A 258 10.74 -21.67 18.95
CA VAL A 258 9.55 -21.48 19.78
C VAL A 258 9.79 -21.94 21.21
N SER A 259 9.03 -21.39 22.15
CA SER A 259 8.93 -21.88 23.52
C SER A 259 7.50 -21.73 24.01
N ALA A 260 6.93 -22.80 24.57
CA ALA A 260 5.54 -22.85 25.02
C ALA A 260 4.52 -22.32 23.96
N ASN A 261 4.65 -22.77 22.71
CA ASN A 261 3.83 -22.38 21.55
C ASN A 261 3.92 -20.90 21.13
N LYS A 262 4.89 -20.13 21.65
CA LYS A 262 5.15 -18.75 21.23
C LYS A 262 6.45 -18.66 20.44
N LEU A 263 6.45 -17.86 19.38
CA LEU A 263 7.66 -17.60 18.61
C LEU A 263 8.62 -16.73 19.43
N LEU A 264 9.89 -17.14 19.49
CA LEU A 264 10.98 -16.29 19.99
C LEU A 264 11.57 -15.50 18.83
N PHE A 265 11.97 -16.21 17.78
CA PHE A 265 12.39 -15.65 16.50
C PHE A 265 12.34 -16.74 15.42
N ALA A 266 12.39 -16.30 14.17
CA ALA A 266 12.49 -17.16 13.00
C ALA A 266 13.82 -16.92 12.28
N GLU A 267 14.51 -17.98 11.91
CA GLU A 267 15.64 -17.95 10.98
C GLU A 267 15.11 -18.14 9.56
N VAL A 268 15.40 -17.18 8.69
CA VAL A 268 14.82 -17.12 7.34
C VAL A 268 15.85 -16.65 6.32
N ASP A 269 15.61 -16.96 5.05
CA ASP A 269 16.41 -16.44 3.95
C ASP A 269 15.93 -15.04 3.49
N ALA A 270 16.65 -14.45 2.54
CA ALA A 270 16.26 -13.19 1.94
C ALA A 270 14.89 -13.22 1.23
N SER A 271 14.39 -14.39 0.83
CA SER A 271 13.11 -14.52 0.13
C SER A 271 11.93 -14.20 1.06
N PHE A 272 12.00 -14.65 2.31
CA PHE A 272 10.99 -14.33 3.32
C PHE A 272 11.00 -12.85 3.72
N VAL A 273 12.19 -12.26 3.89
CA VAL A 273 12.30 -10.82 4.21
C VAL A 273 11.79 -9.96 3.06
N ASP A 274 12.11 -10.32 1.82
CA ASP A 274 11.54 -9.68 0.64
C ASP A 274 10.01 -9.75 0.67
N PHE A 275 9.43 -10.93 0.97
CA PHE A 275 7.99 -11.09 1.15
C PHE A 275 7.43 -10.12 2.18
N LEU A 276 8.02 -10.05 3.39
CA LEU A 276 7.58 -9.14 4.44
C LEU A 276 7.61 -7.68 3.99
N PHE A 277 8.74 -7.20 3.48
CA PHE A 277 8.85 -5.82 3.01
C PHE A 277 7.89 -5.50 1.86
N SER A 278 7.57 -6.51 1.04
CA SER A 278 6.63 -6.36 -0.07
C SER A 278 5.18 -6.12 0.38
N LEU A 279 4.82 -6.46 1.64
CA LEU A 279 3.53 -6.13 2.24
C LEU A 279 3.34 -4.61 2.36
N LEU A 280 4.42 -3.86 2.60
CA LEU A 280 4.39 -2.40 2.73
C LEU A 280 3.97 -1.71 1.42
N ALA A 281 4.14 -2.38 0.28
CA ALA A 281 3.73 -1.86 -1.02
C ALA A 281 2.24 -2.08 -1.32
N LEU A 282 1.54 -2.93 -0.56
CA LEU A 282 0.14 -3.27 -0.82
C LEU A 282 -0.79 -2.08 -0.51
N PRO A 283 -1.61 -1.64 -1.47
CA PRO A 283 -2.69 -0.69 -1.20
C PRO A 283 -3.75 -1.28 -0.27
N LEU A 284 -4.34 -0.49 0.63
CA LEU A 284 -5.40 -0.95 1.55
C LEU A 284 -6.55 -1.68 0.84
N GLY A 285 -7.08 -1.13 -0.25
CA GLY A 285 -8.13 -1.76 -1.05
C GLY A 285 -7.71 -3.11 -1.63
N ARG A 286 -6.43 -3.29 -1.95
CA ARG A 286 -5.91 -4.61 -2.38
C ARG A 286 -5.87 -5.58 -1.20
N VAL A 287 -5.50 -5.13 0.00
CA VAL A 287 -5.53 -5.95 1.23
C VAL A 287 -6.95 -6.41 1.53
N GLU A 288 -7.92 -5.49 1.48
CA GLU A 288 -9.35 -5.77 1.62
C GLU A 288 -9.83 -6.84 0.63
N CYS A 289 -9.45 -6.71 -0.65
CA CYS A 289 -9.76 -7.71 -1.67
C CYS A 289 -9.13 -9.08 -1.38
N LEU A 290 -7.88 -9.12 -0.92
CA LEU A 290 -7.16 -10.37 -0.63
C LEU A 290 -7.76 -11.10 0.58
N LEU A 291 -8.15 -10.34 1.61
CA LEU A 291 -8.69 -10.85 2.86
C LEU A 291 -10.23 -10.89 2.89
N HIS A 292 -10.91 -10.58 1.78
CA HIS A 292 -12.38 -10.59 1.67
C HIS A 292 -13.07 -9.73 2.73
N CYS A 293 -12.53 -8.53 2.98
CA CYS A 293 -13.04 -7.60 4.00
C CYS A 293 -13.15 -8.20 5.40
N ASP A 294 -12.18 -9.07 5.74
CA ASP A 294 -11.92 -9.62 7.06
C ASP A 294 -10.51 -9.20 7.49
N THR A 295 -10.23 -7.90 7.39
CA THR A 295 -8.94 -7.31 7.78
C THR A 295 -8.85 -7.00 9.26
N CYS A 296 -9.99 -7.10 9.96
CA CYS A 296 -10.23 -6.59 11.32
C CYS A 296 -10.20 -5.05 11.42
N LEU A 297 -9.95 -4.32 10.34
CA LEU A 297 -10.06 -2.85 10.27
C LEU A 297 -11.49 -2.49 9.85
N ILE A 298 -12.45 -2.64 10.78
CA ILE A 298 -13.89 -2.61 10.48
C ILE A 298 -14.32 -1.40 9.63
N ASN A 299 -13.77 -0.21 9.88
CA ASN A 299 -14.13 0.98 9.12
C ASN A 299 -13.61 0.93 7.67
N ILE A 300 -12.44 0.33 7.45
CA ILE A 300 -11.87 0.15 6.11
C ILE A 300 -12.64 -0.97 5.39
N ASP A 301 -12.98 -2.07 6.08
CA ASP A 301 -13.83 -3.14 5.54
C ASP A 301 -15.18 -2.56 5.05
N ASN A 302 -15.78 -1.66 5.84
CA ASN A 302 -17.04 -1.00 5.50
C ASN A 302 -16.90 0.03 4.37
N LEU A 303 -15.81 0.79 4.35
CA LEU A 303 -15.50 1.71 3.26
C LEU A 303 -15.35 0.94 1.93
N TYR A 304 -14.64 -0.18 1.93
CA TYR A 304 -14.51 -1.05 0.76
C TYR A 304 -15.86 -1.62 0.32
N LYS A 305 -16.65 -2.18 1.25
CA LYS A 305 -18.00 -2.72 0.98
C LYS A 305 -18.95 -1.68 0.37
N SER A 306 -18.75 -0.40 0.69
CA SER A 306 -19.53 0.70 0.12
C SER A 306 -19.36 0.79 -1.39
N ILE A 307 -18.16 0.53 -1.90
CA ILE A 307 -17.82 0.56 -3.33
C ILE A 307 -18.16 -0.77 -4.01
N GLU A 308 -18.00 -1.89 -3.31
CA GLU A 308 -18.37 -3.21 -3.81
C GLU A 308 -19.88 -3.29 -4.12
N ASN A 309 -20.71 -2.69 -3.26
CA ASN A 309 -22.17 -2.63 -3.40
C ASN A 309 -22.61 -2.09 -4.78
N GLU A 310 -23.67 -2.67 -5.35
CA GLU A 310 -24.24 -2.24 -6.64
C GLU A 310 -24.70 -0.78 -6.63
N SER A 311 -25.14 -0.27 -5.48
CA SER A 311 -25.56 1.12 -5.32
C SER A 311 -24.41 2.14 -5.49
N ALA A 312 -23.15 1.69 -5.39
CA ALA A 312 -21.98 2.54 -5.64
C ALA A 312 -22.00 3.17 -7.04
N GLY A 313 -22.60 2.44 -7.97
CA GLY A 313 -22.73 2.89 -9.34
C GLY A 313 -23.53 4.17 -9.54
N LYS A 314 -24.29 4.60 -8.53
CA LYS A 314 -25.11 5.82 -8.58
C LYS A 314 -24.29 7.10 -8.34
N TYR A 315 -23.09 6.98 -7.77
CA TYR A 315 -22.28 8.14 -7.39
C TYR A 315 -20.85 8.11 -7.94
N LEU A 316 -20.34 6.96 -8.36
CA LEU A 316 -19.06 6.87 -9.08
C LEU A 316 -19.16 7.54 -10.45
N LYS A 317 -18.11 8.28 -10.82
CA LYS A 317 -18.03 9.00 -12.09
C LYS A 317 -17.88 8.03 -13.27
N ASN A 318 -16.97 7.06 -13.18
CA ASN A 318 -16.80 6.00 -14.15
C ASN A 318 -16.70 4.63 -13.46
N GLN A 319 -17.80 3.88 -13.43
CA GLN A 319 -17.82 2.57 -12.79
C GLN A 319 -16.83 1.57 -13.40
N LEU A 320 -16.54 1.67 -14.70
CA LEU A 320 -15.65 0.73 -15.37
C LEU A 320 -14.17 1.00 -15.05
N GLU A 321 -13.81 2.26 -14.79
CA GLU A 321 -12.43 2.66 -14.48
C GLU A 321 -12.18 2.82 -12.98
N ASP A 322 -13.05 3.50 -12.24
CA ASP A 322 -12.80 3.93 -10.86
C ASP A 322 -13.02 2.80 -9.86
N LYS A 323 -14.04 1.96 -10.08
CA LYS A 323 -14.38 0.85 -9.18
C LYS A 323 -13.25 -0.19 -9.10
N PRO A 324 -12.64 -0.65 -10.21
CA PRO A 324 -11.47 -1.53 -10.13
C PRO A 324 -10.25 -0.87 -9.50
N GLN A 325 -10.04 0.43 -9.70
CA GLN A 325 -8.91 1.16 -9.09
C GLN A 325 -9.01 1.25 -7.57
N LEU A 326 -10.22 1.31 -7.01
CA LEU A 326 -10.45 1.34 -5.56
C LEU A 326 -10.50 -0.06 -4.95
N LEU A 327 -11.19 -1.01 -5.61
CA LEU A 327 -11.38 -2.38 -5.07
C LEU A 327 -10.18 -3.29 -5.32
N LYS A 328 -9.49 -3.11 -6.44
CA LYS A 328 -8.31 -3.91 -6.79
C LYS A 328 -7.20 -2.99 -7.31
N PRO A 329 -6.71 -2.05 -6.49
CA PRO A 329 -5.65 -1.15 -6.91
C PRO A 329 -4.43 -1.97 -7.34
N LYS A 330 -3.93 -1.67 -8.55
CA LYS A 330 -2.80 -2.39 -9.14
C LYS A 330 -1.50 -1.90 -8.55
N LEU A 331 -0.56 -2.81 -8.38
CA LEU A 331 0.78 -2.45 -7.93
C LEU A 331 1.61 -1.89 -9.09
N PRO A 332 2.41 -0.84 -8.84
CA PRO A 332 3.36 -0.36 -9.82
C PRO A 332 4.36 -1.45 -10.24
N PHE A 333 4.72 -1.46 -11.52
CA PHE A 333 5.63 -2.46 -12.11
C PHE A 333 6.99 -2.62 -11.40
N CYS A 334 7.47 -1.60 -10.67
CA CYS A 334 8.72 -1.66 -9.92
C CYS A 334 8.69 -2.63 -8.72
N TYR A 335 7.50 -3.04 -8.27
CA TYR A 335 7.33 -4.01 -7.19
C TYR A 335 7.31 -5.47 -7.66
N CYS A 336 7.60 -5.73 -8.95
CA CYS A 336 7.72 -7.09 -9.50
C CYS A 336 8.99 -7.80 -8.99
N SER A 337 9.04 -8.23 -7.72
CA SER A 337 10.08 -9.18 -7.28
C SER A 337 9.70 -10.61 -7.71
N ARG A 338 10.69 -11.51 -7.80
CA ARG A 338 10.45 -12.94 -8.09
C ARG A 338 9.65 -13.64 -6.98
N ASN A 339 9.72 -13.09 -5.77
CA ASN A 339 9.16 -13.63 -4.55
C ASN A 339 7.94 -12.82 -4.08
N TYR A 340 7.24 -12.18 -5.01
CA TYR A 340 5.95 -11.56 -4.71
C TYR A 340 4.86 -12.63 -4.79
N PHE A 341 4.04 -12.80 -3.76
CA PHE A 341 3.01 -13.85 -3.76
C PHE A 341 1.84 -13.52 -4.70
N ILE A 342 1.65 -12.24 -5.05
CA ILE A 342 0.67 -11.79 -6.06
C ILE A 342 1.29 -11.86 -7.47
N SER A 343 0.49 -12.22 -8.47
CA SER A 343 0.95 -12.40 -9.84
C SER A 343 1.60 -11.17 -10.47
N ARG A 344 2.54 -11.39 -11.40
CA ARG A 344 3.08 -10.32 -12.25
C ARG A 344 2.05 -9.69 -13.18
N THR A 345 0.99 -10.43 -13.54
CA THR A 345 -0.09 -9.94 -14.43
C THR A 345 -0.93 -8.84 -13.81
N ASP A 346 -0.91 -8.71 -12.49
CA ASP A 346 -1.64 -7.69 -11.72
C ASP A 346 -0.90 -6.34 -11.65
N THR A 347 0.30 -6.24 -12.22
CA THR A 347 1.09 -5.01 -12.15
C THR A 347 0.74 -4.03 -13.26
N GLN A 348 0.61 -2.76 -12.90
CA GLN A 348 0.37 -1.69 -13.86
C GLN A 348 1.70 -1.20 -14.46
N CYS A 349 1.86 -1.41 -15.76
CA CYS A 349 2.88 -0.70 -16.53
C CYS A 349 2.35 0.69 -16.90
N PRO A 350 3.13 1.76 -16.70
CA PRO A 350 2.72 3.09 -17.13
C PRO A 350 2.74 3.17 -18.66
N SER A 351 1.75 3.86 -19.23
CA SER A 351 1.73 4.23 -20.65
C SER A 351 2.54 5.52 -20.82
N LEU A 352 3.80 5.41 -21.21
CA LEU A 352 4.63 6.57 -21.57
C LEU A 352 4.54 6.82 -23.08
N TYR A 353 4.17 8.04 -23.48
CA TYR A 353 4.13 8.46 -24.88
C TYR A 353 5.16 9.56 -25.10
N PHE A 354 6.08 9.35 -26.03
CA PHE A 354 7.11 10.33 -26.38
C PHE A 354 6.65 11.17 -27.57
N HIS A 355 6.81 12.49 -27.50
CA HIS A 355 6.74 13.32 -28.70
C HIS A 355 8.09 13.22 -29.41
N GLU A 356 8.12 12.59 -30.58
CA GLU A 356 9.28 12.62 -31.45
C GLU A 356 9.18 13.90 -32.28
N ASP A 357 9.92 14.95 -31.92
CA ASP A 357 10.15 16.06 -32.83
C ASP A 357 11.03 15.54 -33.98
N ILE A 358 10.37 14.97 -34.99
CA ILE A 358 10.98 14.63 -36.26
C ILE A 358 11.36 15.95 -36.94
N GLY A 359 12.53 16.50 -36.61
CA GLY A 359 13.12 17.57 -37.42
C GLY A 359 13.92 18.68 -36.75
N CYS A 360 14.41 18.57 -35.52
CA CYS A 360 15.33 19.59 -34.99
C CYS A 360 16.61 18.97 -34.41
N LEU A 361 17.76 19.47 -34.89
CA LEU A 361 19.08 19.21 -34.37
C LEU A 361 19.11 19.55 -32.87
N SER A 362 19.42 18.53 -32.06
CA SER A 362 19.63 18.54 -30.60
C SER A 362 18.44 18.97 -29.70
N PRO A 363 17.95 18.12 -28.77
CA PRO A 363 17.18 18.62 -27.66
C PRO A 363 18.16 19.36 -26.73
N LEU A 364 18.06 20.69 -26.68
CA LEU A 364 18.67 21.46 -25.60
C LEU A 364 18.05 20.97 -24.28
N PRO A 365 18.83 20.55 -23.28
CA PRO A 365 18.27 20.04 -22.04
C PRO A 365 17.59 21.21 -21.30
N LEU A 366 16.27 21.15 -21.20
CA LEU A 366 15.46 22.21 -20.59
C LEU A 366 15.38 21.99 -19.08
N VAL A 367 15.70 23.04 -18.33
CA VAL A 367 15.78 23.06 -16.86
C VAL A 367 14.37 23.01 -16.27
N ASN A 368 14.11 22.12 -15.32
CA ASN A 368 12.84 22.09 -14.60
C ASN A 368 12.73 23.22 -13.56
N SER A 369 11.54 23.44 -12.97
CA SER A 369 11.29 24.47 -11.97
C SER A 369 12.17 24.39 -10.71
N SER A 370 12.91 23.29 -10.55
CA SER A 370 13.85 23.00 -9.46
C SER A 370 15.34 23.02 -9.86
N GLY A 371 15.66 23.32 -11.13
CA GLY A 371 17.06 23.43 -11.59
C GLY A 371 17.70 22.18 -12.19
N ASP A 372 16.99 21.06 -12.30
CA ASP A 372 17.52 19.80 -12.85
C ASP A 372 17.42 19.73 -14.39
N TYR A 373 18.44 19.14 -15.04
CA TYR A 373 18.47 18.86 -16.49
C TYR A 373 17.84 17.51 -16.84
N GLY A 374 16.98 17.47 -17.86
CA GLY A 374 16.40 16.23 -18.41
C GLY A 374 15.40 16.47 -19.54
N ASP A 375 14.86 15.40 -20.11
CA ASP A 375 13.91 15.48 -21.23
C ASP A 375 12.45 15.50 -20.72
N TRP A 376 11.63 16.37 -21.32
CA TRP A 376 10.20 16.49 -21.01
C TRP A 376 9.36 15.54 -21.86
N VAL A 377 8.38 14.88 -21.25
CA VAL A 377 7.46 13.96 -21.92
C VAL A 377 6.03 14.29 -21.52
N ASN A 378 5.14 14.47 -22.51
CA ASN A 378 3.71 14.66 -22.27
C ASN A 378 3.01 13.32 -22.08
N VAL A 379 2.36 13.13 -20.93
CA VAL A 379 1.56 11.92 -20.66
C VAL A 379 0.14 12.17 -21.17
N TYR A 380 -0.17 11.71 -22.39
CA TYR A 380 -1.55 11.67 -22.88
C TYR A 380 -2.23 10.36 -22.44
N LYS A 381 -3.37 10.45 -21.76
CA LYS A 381 -4.32 9.33 -21.63
C LYS A 381 -5.18 9.34 -22.90
N PHE A 382 -5.08 8.32 -23.76
CA PHE A 382 -5.97 8.20 -24.92
C PHE A 382 -7.42 8.08 -24.44
N PRO A 383 -8.39 8.76 -25.09
CA PRO A 383 -9.80 8.41 -24.91
C PRO A 383 -10.02 6.98 -25.45
N GLU A 384 -10.72 6.15 -24.67
CA GLU A 384 -10.75 4.67 -24.72
C GLU A 384 -11.20 4.02 -26.05
N ASN A 385 -11.52 4.80 -27.09
CA ASN A 385 -12.18 4.31 -28.30
C ASN A 385 -11.33 4.35 -29.58
N GLN A 386 -10.04 4.67 -29.50
CA GLN A 386 -9.11 4.50 -30.63
C GLN A 386 -8.08 3.41 -30.29
N ARG A 387 -8.13 2.33 -31.09
CA ARG A 387 -7.18 1.21 -31.02
C ARG A 387 -5.75 1.76 -31.05
N ALA A 388 -5.01 1.55 -29.97
CA ALA A 388 -3.55 1.53 -30.04
C ALA A 388 -3.15 0.67 -31.23
N CYS A 389 -2.23 1.14 -32.08
CA CYS A 389 -1.73 0.37 -33.20
C CYS A 389 -1.21 -0.98 -32.70
N SER A 390 -2.06 -2.00 -32.76
CA SER A 390 -1.70 -3.39 -32.58
C SER A 390 -0.99 -3.81 -33.86
N THR A 391 0.32 -3.65 -33.91
CA THR A 391 1.11 -4.48 -34.82
C THR A 391 1.42 -5.76 -34.07
N ASN A 392 0.68 -6.82 -34.43
CA ASN A 392 0.88 -8.19 -34.01
C ASN A 392 2.36 -8.57 -33.97
N THR A 393 2.91 -8.73 -32.77
CA THR A 393 3.92 -9.72 -32.38
C THR A 393 4.13 -9.57 -30.87
N HIS A 394 4.45 -10.65 -30.16
CA HIS A 394 4.71 -10.73 -28.72
C HIS A 394 5.54 -9.55 -28.15
N GLN A 395 4.88 -8.46 -27.77
CA GLN A 395 5.54 -7.24 -27.29
C GLN A 395 5.97 -7.43 -25.84
N LYS A 396 7.25 -7.75 -25.67
CA LYS A 396 7.99 -7.58 -24.41
C LYS A 396 7.84 -6.11 -23.98
N SER A 397 7.34 -5.84 -22.77
CA SER A 397 7.26 -4.49 -22.19
C SER A 397 8.54 -3.68 -22.42
N HIS A 398 8.44 -2.39 -22.78
CA HIS A 398 9.59 -1.49 -22.99
C HIS A 398 10.33 -1.11 -21.68
N PHE A 399 9.77 -1.47 -20.53
CA PHE A 399 10.33 -1.21 -19.21
C PHE A 399 11.26 -2.33 -18.75
N LEU A 400 12.42 -1.95 -18.22
CA LEU A 400 13.25 -2.83 -17.41
C LEU A 400 12.80 -2.73 -15.94
N ALA A 401 12.24 -3.82 -15.42
CA ALA A 401 12.01 -3.98 -13.98
C ALA A 401 13.28 -4.46 -13.29
N TRP A 402 13.39 -4.14 -12.01
CA TRP A 402 14.28 -4.85 -11.10
C TRP A 402 13.90 -6.34 -11.11
N GLN A 403 14.85 -7.22 -11.45
CA GLN A 403 14.58 -8.67 -11.57
C GLN A 403 15.15 -9.49 -10.42
N GLU A 404 15.80 -8.81 -9.46
CA GLU A 404 16.43 -9.42 -8.30
C GLU A 404 15.59 -9.21 -7.04
N ASN A 405 16.04 -9.80 -5.95
CA ASN A 405 15.46 -9.56 -4.64
C ASN A 405 15.76 -8.12 -4.19
N TYR A 406 14.93 -7.55 -3.31
CA TYR A 406 15.22 -6.25 -2.70
C TYR A 406 16.43 -6.37 -1.76
N VAL A 407 16.48 -7.49 -1.04
CA VAL A 407 17.54 -7.85 -0.10
C VAL A 407 18.52 -8.85 -0.74
N LYS A 408 19.81 -8.75 -0.37
CA LYS A 408 20.87 -9.61 -0.92
C LYS A 408 20.62 -11.08 -0.64
N ARG A 409 20.54 -11.87 -1.71
CA ARG A 409 20.11 -13.29 -1.70
C ARG A 409 20.92 -14.24 -0.79
N GLN A 410 22.18 -13.95 -0.52
CA GLN A 410 23.06 -14.81 0.29
C GLN A 410 23.02 -14.46 1.79
N THR A 411 22.10 -13.60 2.21
CA THR A 411 21.97 -13.18 3.60
C THR A 411 20.86 -13.97 4.29
N MET A 412 21.16 -14.48 5.49
CA MET A 412 20.17 -15.04 6.40
C MET A 412 19.74 -13.98 7.41
N PHE A 413 18.49 -14.02 7.82
CA PHE A 413 17.89 -13.07 8.75
C PHE A 413 17.29 -13.78 9.94
N MET A 414 17.30 -13.07 11.07
CA MET A 414 16.49 -13.34 12.23
C MET A 414 15.29 -12.40 12.18
N VAL A 415 14.08 -12.96 12.22
CA VAL A 415 12.82 -12.21 12.25
C VAL A 415 12.12 -12.46 13.57
N THR A 416 11.81 -11.41 14.31
CA THR A 416 11.05 -11.50 15.57
C THR A 416 9.55 -11.58 15.30
N ASP A 417 8.79 -11.89 16.34
CA ASP A 417 7.34 -12.11 16.25
C ASP A 417 6.56 -10.89 15.71
N ASP A 418 7.07 -9.69 15.97
CA ASP A 418 6.56 -8.40 15.49
C ASP A 418 7.08 -8.04 14.07
N LEU A 419 7.59 -9.00 13.31
CA LEU A 419 8.12 -8.85 11.94
C LEU A 419 9.40 -8.00 11.82
N THR A 420 10.10 -7.69 12.90
CA THR A 420 11.39 -6.99 12.80
C THR A 420 12.46 -7.93 12.24
N ALA A 421 13.00 -7.59 11.07
CA ALA A 421 14.07 -8.34 10.41
C ALA A 421 15.45 -7.76 10.73
N THR A 422 16.37 -8.61 11.18
CA THR A 422 17.77 -8.27 11.45
C THR A 422 18.70 -9.33 10.87
N PRO A 423 19.96 -9.01 10.54
CA PRO A 423 20.91 -10.01 10.05
C PRO A 423 21.09 -11.14 11.07
N LEU A 424 21.06 -12.39 10.61
CA LEU A 424 21.19 -13.53 11.50
C LEU A 424 22.59 -13.56 12.14
N SER A 425 22.62 -13.61 13.47
CA SER A 425 23.85 -13.77 14.26
C SER A 425 23.58 -14.73 15.41
N SER A 426 24.44 -15.73 15.57
CA SER A 426 24.32 -16.72 16.65
C SER A 426 24.33 -16.08 18.05
N THR A 427 25.00 -14.92 18.17
CA THR A 427 25.00 -14.15 19.43
C THR A 427 23.67 -13.48 19.73
N SER A 428 22.92 -13.06 18.71
CA SER A 428 21.61 -12.41 18.85
C SER A 428 20.55 -13.38 19.35
N GLY A 429 20.50 -14.61 18.82
CA GLY A 429 19.58 -15.65 19.28
C GLY A 429 19.80 -16.01 20.76
N LEU A 430 21.05 -16.19 21.18
CA LEU A 430 21.40 -16.42 22.59
C LEU A 430 21.07 -15.21 23.47
N SER A 431 21.26 -13.99 22.97
CA SER A 431 20.88 -12.77 23.68
C SER A 431 19.37 -12.70 23.93
N ILE A 432 18.53 -13.09 22.97
CA ILE A 432 17.07 -13.14 23.13
C ILE A 432 16.71 -14.13 24.25
N LEU A 433 17.25 -15.34 24.21
CA LEU A 433 17.00 -16.35 25.25
C LEU A 433 17.41 -15.89 26.65
N ASN A 434 18.59 -15.28 26.77
CA ASN A 434 19.08 -14.72 28.03
C ASN A 434 18.19 -13.57 28.53
N SER A 435 17.74 -12.68 27.63
CA SER A 435 16.88 -11.55 27.99
C SER A 435 15.50 -11.99 28.48
N LEU A 436 14.95 -13.05 27.88
CA LEU A 436 13.66 -13.64 28.25
C LEU A 436 13.79 -14.65 29.40
N LYS A 437 15.01 -14.96 29.85
CA LYS A 437 15.33 -15.96 30.88
C LYS A 437 14.79 -17.36 30.55
N ILE A 438 14.77 -17.72 29.27
CA ILE A 438 14.29 -19.02 28.79
C ILE A 438 15.48 -20.00 28.74
N PRO A 439 15.41 -21.15 29.43
CA PRO A 439 16.45 -22.16 29.34
C PRO A 439 16.40 -22.86 27.98
N LEU A 440 17.58 -23.25 27.46
CA LEU A 440 17.68 -23.94 26.17
C LEU A 440 16.88 -25.26 26.10
N SER A 441 16.59 -25.89 27.25
CA SER A 441 15.79 -27.11 27.34
C SER A 441 14.30 -26.91 27.01
N GLU A 442 13.82 -25.66 27.02
CA GLU A 442 12.42 -25.29 26.74
C GLU A 442 12.23 -24.72 25.33
N VAL A 443 13.26 -24.80 24.49
CA VAL A 443 13.28 -24.27 23.14
C VAL A 443 13.09 -25.41 22.15
N GLU A 444 12.13 -25.25 21.25
CA GLU A 444 11.86 -26.17 20.15
C GLU A 444 12.11 -25.49 18.80
N GLU A 445 12.58 -26.28 17.85
CA GLU A 445 12.81 -25.85 16.47
C GLU A 445 11.74 -26.45 15.57
N LEU A 446 11.01 -25.59 14.85
CA LEU A 446 9.96 -25.97 13.90
C LEU A 446 10.36 -25.53 12.50
N GLU A 447 10.39 -26.46 11.55
CA GLU A 447 10.57 -26.14 10.13
C GLU A 447 9.21 -26.03 9.46
N LEU A 448 8.91 -24.84 8.94
CA LEU A 448 7.60 -24.46 8.40
C LEU A 448 7.74 -24.08 6.93
N VAL A 449 6.73 -24.43 6.14
CA VAL A 449 6.63 -23.98 4.74
C VAL A 449 5.54 -22.93 4.65
N VAL A 450 5.92 -21.72 4.26
CA VAL A 450 4.99 -20.60 4.05
C VAL A 450 4.57 -20.60 2.59
N GLY A 451 3.30 -20.96 2.36
CA GLY A 451 2.61 -20.81 1.09
C GLY A 451 1.67 -19.60 1.09
N LEU A 452 0.73 -19.59 0.13
CA LEU A 452 -0.26 -18.52 0.02
C LEU A 452 -1.13 -18.36 1.27
N GLU A 453 -1.56 -19.47 1.87
CA GLU A 453 -2.43 -19.44 3.04
C GLU A 453 -1.74 -18.79 4.24
N GLU A 454 -0.53 -19.24 4.52
CA GLU A 454 0.30 -18.69 5.59
C GLU A 454 0.65 -17.22 5.30
N ALA A 455 0.94 -16.85 4.04
CA ALA A 455 1.22 -15.48 3.66
C ALA A 455 0.03 -14.52 3.89
N LEU A 456 -1.20 -14.95 3.54
CA LEU A 456 -2.41 -14.16 3.82
C LEU A 456 -2.70 -14.06 5.33
N SER A 457 -2.43 -15.14 6.06
CA SER A 457 -2.58 -15.16 7.51
C SER A 457 -1.59 -14.21 8.20
N ILE A 458 -0.33 -14.18 7.77
CA ILE A 458 0.68 -13.21 8.22
C ILE A 458 0.27 -11.78 7.84
N LEU A 459 -0.23 -11.54 6.63
CA LEU A 459 -0.74 -10.22 6.23
C LEU A 459 -1.87 -9.75 7.15
N LYS A 460 -2.88 -10.60 7.42
CA LYS A 460 -3.98 -10.26 8.34
C LYS A 460 -3.45 -9.96 9.74
N ALA A 461 -2.57 -10.81 10.26
CA ALA A 461 -1.98 -10.62 11.58
C ALA A 461 -1.16 -9.33 11.68
N SER A 462 -0.44 -8.95 10.62
CA SER A 462 0.39 -7.75 10.59
C SER A 462 -0.39 -6.44 10.80
N LEU A 463 -1.68 -6.39 10.40
CA LEU A 463 -2.52 -5.20 10.49
C LEU A 463 -2.91 -4.82 11.92
N THR A 464 -2.99 -5.81 12.82
CA THR A 464 -3.61 -5.62 14.15
C THR A 464 -2.85 -6.25 15.31
N SER A 465 -2.04 -7.30 15.08
CA SER A 465 -1.30 -7.99 16.13
C SER A 465 0.13 -7.49 16.25
N SER A 466 0.65 -7.47 17.48
CA SER A 466 2.09 -7.30 17.78
C SER A 466 2.88 -8.62 17.80
N HIS A 467 2.21 -9.75 17.57
CA HIS A 467 2.75 -11.11 17.55
C HIS A 467 2.38 -11.79 16.23
N ALA A 468 2.66 -11.10 15.11
CA ALA A 468 2.09 -11.46 13.81
C ALA A 468 2.54 -12.84 13.31
N LEU A 469 3.72 -13.34 13.68
CA LEU A 469 4.16 -14.68 13.29
C LEU A 469 3.57 -15.76 14.21
N THR A 470 3.45 -15.51 15.50
CA THR A 470 2.77 -16.44 16.42
C THR A 470 1.31 -16.59 16.01
N ASP A 471 0.62 -15.50 15.73
CA ASP A 471 -0.81 -15.53 15.38
C ASP A 471 -1.04 -15.94 13.93
N GLY A 472 -0.21 -15.47 13.00
CA GLY A 472 -0.37 -15.68 11.57
C GLY A 472 0.24 -16.99 11.06
N LEU A 473 1.23 -17.56 11.75
CA LEU A 473 1.99 -18.73 11.28
C LEU A 473 2.01 -19.89 12.29
N ILE A 474 2.40 -19.66 13.55
CA ILE A 474 2.56 -20.73 14.55
C ILE A 474 1.22 -21.29 15.00
N THR A 475 0.29 -20.44 15.41
CA THR A 475 -1.02 -20.85 15.92
C THR A 475 -1.83 -21.64 14.88
N PRO A 476 -1.96 -21.19 13.61
CA PRO A 476 -2.64 -21.96 12.57
C PRO A 476 -1.94 -23.29 12.27
N PHE A 477 -0.61 -23.34 12.31
CA PHE A 477 0.15 -24.57 12.13
C PHE A 477 -0.15 -25.60 13.23
N LEU A 478 -0.13 -25.17 14.49
CA LEU A 478 -0.43 -26.05 15.63
C LEU A 478 -1.88 -26.54 15.63
N MET A 479 -2.83 -25.71 15.17
CA MET A 479 -4.24 -26.12 15.03
C MET A 479 -4.48 -27.16 13.93
N LYS A 480 -3.63 -27.21 12.90
CA LYS A 480 -3.71 -28.19 11.80
C LYS A 480 -3.12 -29.55 12.18
N GLN A 481 -2.32 -29.64 13.25
CA GLN A 481 -1.80 -30.93 13.69
C GLN A 481 -2.92 -31.77 14.33
N PRO A 482 -3.02 -33.08 14.01
CA PRO A 482 -3.98 -33.94 14.68
C PRO A 482 -3.70 -33.93 16.18
N LYS A 483 -4.72 -33.62 17.00
CA LYS A 483 -4.61 -33.78 18.46
C LYS A 483 -4.20 -35.22 18.73
N GLN A 484 -3.00 -35.42 19.29
CA GLN A 484 -2.66 -36.73 19.84
C GLN A 484 -3.63 -36.97 21.00
N GLU A 485 -4.59 -37.87 20.79
CA GLU A 485 -5.40 -38.44 21.87
C GLU A 485 -4.44 -39.22 22.77
N GLY A 486 -4.18 -38.67 23.95
CA GLY A 486 -3.46 -39.33 25.03
C GLY A 486 -4.37 -40.21 25.86
#